data_AF-A0A7K8R6G5-F1
#
_entry.id   AF-A0A7K8R6G5-F1
#
_cell.length_a   1.000
_cell.length_b   1.000
_cell.length_c   1.000
_cell.angle_alpha   90.00
_cell.angle_beta   90.00
_cell.angle_gamma   90.00
#
_symmetry.space_group_name_H-M   'P 1'
#
loop_
_entity.id
_entity.type
_entity.pdbx_description
1 polymer ?
#
loop_
_entity_poly.entity_id
_entity_poly.type
_entity_poly.pdbx_seq_one_letter_code
_entity_poly.pdbx_strand_id
1 'polypeptide(L)'
;GTFTLRLLQTTTFQNTSFIETEGLGLLEDIQLGSLDKHTWSIHFYQPWVRPVLPHNDWDTFENMLKIYFQQFSHLINEGAMERGVPYPFVFQCMMGCELYPNRTSRAFASASYNGQDIVSFDTDNGTWTLFQDTDLSRYVQVALQNYTAFTDLVEIVLNDTCVDKMEVFLQSGREALERQELPVATVFTRMPSPHQLLLVCHVTGFYPRPISVAWLRDGHEVPPGPALNTSPILPNA
;
A
#
# COMPACT_ATOMS: atom_id res chain seq x y z
N GLY A 1 15.69 -3.76 10.70
CA GLY A 1 15.65 -2.62 9.75
C GLY A 1 14.53 -1.69 10.18
N THR A 2 14.19 -0.70 9.35
CA THR A 2 12.89 -0.04 9.46
C THR A 2 11.83 -0.98 8.92
N PHE A 3 10.67 -1.06 9.56
CA PHE A 3 9.52 -1.85 9.10
C PHE A 3 8.30 -0.95 8.90
N THR A 4 7.47 -1.26 7.91
CA THR A 4 6.34 -0.42 7.51
C THR A 4 5.05 -1.23 7.44
N LEU A 5 4.03 -0.79 8.18
CA LEU A 5 2.66 -1.27 8.08
C LEU A 5 1.87 -0.26 7.26
N ARG A 6 1.14 -0.71 6.24
CA ARG A 6 0.30 0.13 5.37
C ARG A 6 -1.11 -0.44 5.31
N LEU A 7 -2.09 0.42 5.46
CA LEU A 7 -3.48 0.20 5.09
C LEU A 7 -3.77 1.05 3.87
N LEU A 8 -4.20 0.40 2.79
CA LEU A 8 -4.58 1.03 1.55
C LEU A 8 -6.08 0.92 1.40
N GLN A 9 -6.72 2.03 1.05
CA GLN A 9 -8.12 2.09 0.66
C GLN A 9 -8.19 2.63 -0.75
N THR A 10 -8.98 1.97 -1.60
CA THR A 10 -9.36 2.50 -2.91
C THR A 10 -10.87 2.50 -2.99
N THR A 11 -11.46 3.68 -3.16
CA THR A 11 -12.90 3.86 -3.32
C THR A 11 -13.19 4.39 -4.72
N THR A 12 -13.97 3.64 -5.48
CA THR A 12 -14.42 3.99 -6.81
C THR A 12 -15.86 4.48 -6.75
N PHE A 13 -16.06 5.73 -7.15
CA PHE A 13 -17.37 6.35 -7.26
C PHE A 13 -17.82 6.25 -8.71
N GLN A 14 -18.66 5.27 -9.05
CA GLN A 14 -19.15 5.12 -10.44
C GLN A 14 -20.25 6.13 -10.76
N ASN A 15 -21.07 6.46 -9.75
CA ASN A 15 -22.09 7.49 -9.78
C ASN A 15 -22.49 7.84 -8.33
N THR A 16 -23.48 8.71 -8.16
CA THR A 16 -23.94 9.18 -6.85
C THR A 16 -24.48 8.10 -5.92
N SER A 17 -24.79 6.91 -6.42
CA SER A 17 -25.43 5.81 -5.67
C SER A 17 -24.64 4.50 -5.70
N PHE A 18 -23.61 4.39 -6.55
CA PHE A 18 -22.80 3.20 -6.68
C PHE A 18 -21.34 3.53 -6.37
N ILE A 19 -20.94 3.12 -5.17
CA ILE A 19 -19.63 3.35 -4.59
C ILE A 19 -19.07 2.00 -4.17
N GLU A 20 -17.90 1.66 -4.67
CA GLU A 20 -17.19 0.43 -4.33
C GLU A 20 -15.93 0.77 -3.55
N THR A 21 -15.72 0.14 -2.41
CA THR A 21 -14.54 0.35 -1.58
C THR A 21 -13.78 -0.95 -1.40
N GLU A 22 -12.49 -0.91 -1.71
CA GLU A 22 -11.52 -1.97 -1.50
C GLU A 22 -10.53 -1.53 -0.42
N GLY A 23 -10.09 -2.49 0.39
CA GLY A 23 -9.07 -2.27 1.42
C GLY A 23 -8.02 -3.37 1.41
N LEU A 24 -6.75 -3.01 1.60
CA LEU A 24 -5.61 -3.92 1.65
C LEU A 24 -4.66 -3.54 2.79
N GLY A 25 -4.32 -4.51 3.63
CA GLY A 25 -3.29 -4.38 4.66
C GLY A 25 -1.97 -5.02 4.23
N LEU A 26 -0.86 -4.33 4.45
CA LEU A 26 0.49 -4.73 4.06
C LEU A 26 1.47 -4.55 5.22
N LEU A 27 2.31 -5.55 5.48
CA LEU A 27 3.54 -5.39 6.27
C LEU A 27 4.71 -5.55 5.29
N GLU A 28 5.44 -4.46 5.05
CA GLU A 28 6.37 -4.35 3.93
C GLU A 28 5.69 -4.65 2.59
N ASP A 29 6.09 -5.72 1.91
CA ASP A 29 5.52 -6.25 0.68
C ASP A 29 4.60 -7.46 0.91
N ILE A 30 4.41 -7.88 2.16
CA ILE A 30 3.54 -9.00 2.53
C ILE A 30 2.11 -8.50 2.70
N GLN A 31 1.21 -9.00 1.85
CA GLN A 31 -0.23 -8.77 2.01
C GLN A 31 -0.76 -9.54 3.21
N LEU A 32 -1.28 -8.83 4.22
CA LEU A 32 -1.81 -9.38 5.45
C LEU A 32 -3.25 -9.87 5.27
N GLY A 33 -4.03 -9.11 4.51
CA GLY A 33 -5.44 -9.38 4.24
C GLY A 33 -6.10 -8.23 3.49
N SER A 34 -7.31 -8.47 3.00
CA SER A 34 -8.12 -7.47 2.29
C SER A 34 -9.55 -7.46 2.80
N LEU A 35 -10.32 -6.45 2.42
CA LEU A 35 -11.74 -6.40 2.72
C LEU A 35 -12.56 -7.16 1.69
N ASP A 36 -13.60 -7.84 2.15
CA ASP A 36 -14.67 -8.30 1.29
C ASP A 36 -15.41 -7.10 0.69
N LYS A 37 -15.59 -7.12 -0.63
CA LYS A 37 -16.18 -6.03 -1.41
C LYS A 37 -17.64 -5.70 -1.05
N HIS A 38 -18.36 -6.60 -0.39
CA HIS A 38 -19.78 -6.44 -0.09
C HIS A 38 -20.04 -6.24 1.40
N THR A 39 -19.32 -6.97 2.26
CA THR A 39 -19.56 -6.95 3.71
C THR A 39 -18.53 -6.09 4.46
N TRP A 40 -17.41 -5.74 3.82
CA TRP A 40 -16.22 -5.16 4.47
C TRP A 40 -15.71 -5.97 5.67
N SER A 41 -15.92 -7.29 5.67
CA SER A 41 -15.21 -8.19 6.59
C SER A 41 -13.77 -8.41 6.13
N ILE A 42 -12.85 -8.60 7.07
CA ILE A 42 -11.43 -8.82 6.77
C ILE A 42 -11.20 -10.27 6.38
N HIS A 43 -10.71 -10.48 5.16
CA HIS A 43 -10.17 -11.75 4.70
C HIS A 43 -8.66 -11.77 4.92
N PHE A 44 -8.21 -12.56 5.89
CA PHE A 44 -6.79 -12.70 6.22
C PHE A 44 -6.08 -13.63 5.23
N TYR A 45 -4.99 -13.16 4.63
CA TYR A 45 -4.17 -13.97 3.73
C TYR A 45 -3.07 -14.74 4.46
N GLN A 46 -2.56 -14.16 5.54
CA GLN A 46 -1.50 -14.78 6.31
C GLN A 46 -2.09 -15.48 7.55
N PRO A 47 -1.77 -16.76 7.79
CA PRO A 47 -2.32 -17.52 8.91
C PRO A 47 -1.90 -16.95 10.27
N TRP A 48 -0.77 -16.24 10.33
CA TRP A 48 -0.23 -15.63 11.53
C TRP A 48 -0.84 -14.25 11.85
N VAL A 49 -1.65 -13.65 10.97
CA VAL A 49 -2.23 -12.32 11.22
C VAL A 49 -3.44 -12.40 12.15
N ARG A 50 -4.37 -13.33 11.91
CA ARG A 50 -5.59 -13.46 12.74
C ARG A 50 -5.27 -13.63 14.24
N PRO A 51 -4.29 -14.45 14.65
CA PRO A 51 -3.97 -14.66 16.08
C PRO A 51 -3.27 -13.49 16.78
N VAL A 52 -2.79 -12.48 16.04
CA VAL A 52 -2.04 -11.33 16.61
C VAL A 52 -2.91 -10.48 17.55
N LEU A 53 -4.22 -10.42 17.29
CA LEU A 53 -5.17 -9.75 18.17
C LEU A 53 -6.25 -10.74 18.66
N PRO A 54 -6.76 -10.56 19.90
CA PRO A 54 -7.97 -11.23 20.35
C PRO A 54 -9.13 -11.10 19.35
N HIS A 55 -10.01 -12.11 19.29
CA HIS A 55 -11.13 -12.08 18.35
C HIS A 55 -12.00 -10.82 18.49
N ASN A 56 -12.29 -10.43 19.74
CA ASN A 56 -13.12 -9.27 20.05
C ASN A 56 -12.49 -7.95 19.55
N ASP A 57 -11.15 -7.84 19.54
CA ASP A 57 -10.45 -6.66 19.04
C ASP A 57 -10.60 -6.53 17.52
N TRP A 58 -10.57 -7.66 16.80
CA TRP A 58 -10.83 -7.67 15.36
C TRP A 58 -12.27 -7.30 15.03
N ASP A 59 -13.25 -7.78 15.82
CA ASP A 59 -14.66 -7.41 15.62
C ASP A 59 -14.86 -5.89 15.86
N THR A 60 -14.24 -5.35 16.90
CA THR A 60 -14.23 -3.89 17.15
C THR A 60 -13.60 -3.14 15.98
N PHE A 61 -12.45 -3.60 15.49
CA PHE A 61 -11.75 -2.98 14.37
C PHE A 61 -12.58 -3.02 13.07
N GLU A 62 -13.20 -4.15 12.75
CA GLU A 62 -14.08 -4.27 11.59
C GLU A 62 -15.28 -3.32 11.68
N ASN A 63 -15.92 -3.22 12.84
CA ASN A 63 -17.05 -2.31 13.02
C ASN A 63 -16.63 -0.84 12.86
N MET A 64 -15.45 -0.48 13.36
CA MET A 64 -14.88 0.85 13.16
C MET A 64 -14.61 1.14 11.69
N LEU A 65 -14.00 0.19 10.96
CA LEU A 65 -13.77 0.31 9.52
C LEU A 65 -15.08 0.50 8.75
N LYS A 66 -16.14 -0.25 9.09
CA LYS A 66 -17.46 -0.12 8.46
C LYS A 66 -18.05 1.28 8.66
N ILE A 67 -18.03 1.79 9.89
CA ILE A 67 -18.49 3.16 10.20
C ILE A 67 -17.67 4.18 9.41
N TYR A 68 -16.36 4.01 9.41
CA TYR A 68 -15.43 4.87 8.68
C TYR A 68 -15.73 4.90 7.19
N PHE A 69 -15.88 3.75 6.53
CA PHE A 69 -16.13 3.72 5.09
C PHE A 69 -17.50 4.29 4.71
N GLN A 70 -18.53 4.08 5.54
CA GLN A 70 -19.86 4.65 5.30
C GLN A 70 -19.83 6.18 5.32
N GLN A 71 -19.28 6.74 6.40
CA GLN A 71 -19.23 8.19 6.58
C GLN A 71 -18.26 8.85 5.59
N PHE A 72 -17.11 8.21 5.32
CA PHE A 72 -16.16 8.66 4.30
C PHE A 72 -16.78 8.72 2.91
N SER A 73 -17.45 7.64 2.49
CA SER A 73 -18.08 7.56 1.17
C SER A 73 -19.16 8.63 1.02
N HIS A 74 -19.97 8.84 2.07
CA HIS A 74 -20.99 9.89 2.07
C HIS A 74 -20.38 11.28 1.90
N LEU A 75 -19.38 11.62 2.70
CA LEU A 75 -18.73 12.92 2.72
C LEU A 75 -18.03 13.23 1.39
N ILE A 76 -17.27 12.30 0.83
CA ILE A 76 -16.60 12.52 -0.47
C ILE A 76 -17.63 12.65 -1.60
N ASN A 77 -18.69 11.84 -1.62
CA ASN A 77 -19.73 11.88 -2.64
C ASN A 77 -20.51 13.22 -2.61
N GLU A 78 -20.88 13.69 -1.42
CA GLU A 78 -21.56 14.98 -1.24
C GLU A 78 -20.69 16.13 -1.76
N GLY A 79 -19.43 16.20 -1.34
CA GLY A 79 -18.51 17.22 -1.81
C GLY A 79 -18.25 17.21 -3.31
N ALA A 80 -18.17 16.01 -3.89
CA ALA A 80 -18.03 15.82 -5.33
C ALA A 80 -19.26 16.33 -6.09
N MET A 81 -20.48 16.06 -5.59
CA MET A 81 -21.73 16.55 -6.17
C MET A 81 -21.81 18.09 -6.12
N GLU A 82 -21.52 18.69 -4.98
CA GLU A 82 -21.54 20.16 -4.82
C GLU A 82 -20.59 20.88 -5.78
N ARG A 83 -19.47 20.24 -6.11
CA ARG A 83 -18.40 20.81 -6.94
C ARG A 83 -18.47 20.38 -8.41
N GLY A 84 -19.48 19.60 -8.78
CA GLY A 84 -19.65 19.12 -10.15
C GLY A 84 -18.50 18.23 -10.63
N VAL A 85 -17.90 17.44 -9.74
CA VAL A 85 -16.87 16.46 -10.11
C VAL A 85 -17.49 15.40 -11.02
N PRO A 86 -16.91 15.12 -12.20
CA PRO A 86 -17.44 14.11 -13.09
C PRO A 86 -17.20 12.70 -12.55
N TYR A 87 -18.22 11.86 -12.66
CA TYR A 87 -18.12 10.42 -12.43
C TYR A 87 -17.78 9.69 -13.74
N PRO A 88 -17.10 8.53 -13.69
CA PRO A 88 -16.55 7.91 -12.50
C PRO A 88 -15.26 8.59 -12.04
N PHE A 89 -14.98 8.53 -10.74
CA PHE A 89 -13.69 8.93 -10.18
C PHE A 89 -13.22 7.95 -9.11
N VAL A 90 -11.91 7.94 -8.88
CA VAL A 90 -11.27 7.10 -7.88
C VAL A 90 -10.68 7.98 -6.80
N PHE A 91 -10.96 7.64 -5.56
CA PHE A 91 -10.37 8.25 -4.39
C PHE A 91 -9.60 7.20 -3.60
N GLN A 92 -8.37 7.51 -3.22
CA GLN A 92 -7.48 6.58 -2.55
C GLN A 92 -7.01 7.17 -1.25
N CYS A 93 -6.99 6.37 -0.19
CA CYS A 93 -6.39 6.74 1.08
C CYS A 93 -5.28 5.74 1.40
N MET A 94 -4.18 6.25 1.93
CA MET A 94 -3.11 5.45 2.50
C MET A 94 -2.91 5.91 3.93
N MET A 95 -2.83 4.98 4.86
CA MET A 95 -2.40 5.27 6.22
C MET A 95 -1.52 4.15 6.72
N GLY A 96 -0.68 4.44 7.69
CA GLY A 96 0.22 3.43 8.23
C GLY A 96 1.28 4.04 9.11
N CYS A 97 2.25 3.21 9.46
CA CYS A 97 3.36 3.66 10.26
C CYS A 97 4.65 2.91 9.95
N GLU A 98 5.76 3.58 10.24
CA GLU A 98 7.12 3.05 10.19
C GLU A 98 7.60 2.81 11.62
N LEU A 99 8.21 1.66 11.90
CA LEU A 99 8.95 1.37 13.12
C LEU A 99 10.44 1.35 12.81
N TYR A 100 11.18 2.25 13.46
CA TYR A 100 12.62 2.38 13.28
C TYR A 100 13.41 1.46 14.22
N PRO A 101 14.69 1.16 13.91
CA PRO A 101 15.53 0.30 14.74
C PRO A 101 15.70 0.75 16.20
N ASN A 102 15.58 2.06 16.46
CA ASN A 102 15.64 2.65 17.79
C ASN A 102 14.30 2.58 18.56
N ARG A 103 13.32 1.82 18.05
CA ARG A 103 11.95 1.69 18.58
C ARG A 103 11.14 2.98 18.62
N THR A 104 11.57 4.00 17.87
CA THR A 104 10.69 5.13 17.56
C THR A 104 9.80 4.74 16.38
N SER A 105 8.62 5.32 16.31
CA SER A 105 7.72 5.14 15.18
C SER A 105 7.35 6.47 14.55
N ARG A 106 6.95 6.41 13.28
CA ARG A 106 6.36 7.53 12.57
C ARG A 106 5.11 7.08 11.86
N ALA A 107 4.00 7.73 12.19
CA ALA A 107 2.75 7.55 11.48
C ALA A 107 2.75 8.34 10.15
N PHE A 108 1.90 7.94 9.22
CA PHE A 108 1.61 8.71 8.02
C PHE A 108 0.19 8.45 7.57
N ALA A 109 -0.43 9.45 6.96
CA ALA A 109 -1.65 9.29 6.19
C ALA A 109 -1.63 10.22 4.97
N SER A 110 -2.28 9.81 3.88
CA SER A 110 -2.44 10.62 2.69
C SER A 110 -3.70 10.22 1.93
N ALA A 111 -4.16 11.14 1.09
CA ALA A 111 -5.22 10.88 0.14
C ALA A 111 -4.88 11.38 -1.26
N SER A 112 -5.37 10.64 -2.24
CA SER A 112 -5.09 10.84 -3.66
C SER A 112 -6.41 10.76 -4.46
N TYR A 113 -6.50 11.56 -5.52
CA TYR A 113 -7.64 11.62 -6.42
C TYR A 113 -7.18 11.24 -7.84
N ASN A 114 -7.82 10.23 -8.44
CA ASN A 114 -7.44 9.66 -9.73
C ASN A 114 -5.93 9.37 -9.87
N GLY A 115 -5.33 8.83 -8.80
CA GLY A 115 -3.91 8.52 -8.73
C GLY A 115 -2.97 9.71 -8.53
N GLN A 116 -3.49 10.92 -8.29
CA GLN A 116 -2.68 12.09 -7.96
C GLN A 116 -2.83 12.45 -6.48
N ASP A 117 -1.71 12.62 -5.79
CA ASP A 117 -1.71 13.01 -4.38
C ASP A 117 -2.28 14.42 -4.21
N ILE A 118 -3.24 14.56 -3.29
CA ILE A 118 -3.93 15.83 -3.03
C ILE A 118 -3.66 16.36 -1.63
N VAL A 119 -3.54 15.47 -0.64
CA VAL A 119 -3.29 15.86 0.75
C VAL A 119 -2.51 14.77 1.52
N SER A 120 -1.66 15.19 2.46
CA SER A 120 -0.98 14.32 3.44
C SER A 120 -1.19 14.83 4.85
N PHE A 121 -1.30 13.93 5.81
CA PHE A 121 -1.35 14.26 7.22
C PHE A 121 0.07 14.42 7.76
N ASP A 122 0.39 15.61 8.24
CA ASP A 122 1.57 15.92 9.03
C ASP A 122 1.32 15.49 10.47
N THR A 123 1.93 14.37 10.84
CA THR A 123 1.78 13.78 12.18
C THR A 123 2.46 14.57 13.27
N ASP A 124 3.49 15.36 12.96
CA ASP A 124 4.23 16.13 13.94
C ASP A 124 3.40 17.34 14.40
N ASN A 125 2.63 17.92 13.47
CA ASN A 125 1.80 19.08 13.72
C ASN A 125 0.30 18.74 13.89
N GLY A 126 -0.11 17.52 13.57
CA GLY A 126 -1.53 17.12 13.57
C GLY A 126 -2.36 17.84 12.52
N THR A 127 -1.77 18.21 11.38
CA THR A 127 -2.42 19.03 10.34
C THR A 127 -2.37 18.36 8.98
N TRP A 128 -3.31 18.72 8.11
CA TRP A 128 -3.31 18.25 6.73
C TRP A 128 -2.58 19.24 5.82
N THR A 129 -1.60 18.76 5.06
CA THR A 129 -0.82 19.52 4.08
C THR A 129 -1.30 19.22 2.67
N LEU A 130 -1.57 20.24 1.87
CA LEU A 130 -1.97 20.11 0.46
C LEU A 130 -0.76 19.88 -0.45
N PHE A 131 -0.88 18.94 -1.38
CA PHE A 131 0.08 18.79 -2.49
C PHE A 131 -0.29 19.64 -3.70
N GLN A 132 -1.60 19.76 -3.95
CA GLN A 132 -2.13 20.57 -5.04
C GLN A 132 -3.28 21.43 -4.51
N ASP A 133 -3.23 22.72 -4.81
CA ASP A 133 -4.20 23.69 -4.32
C ASP A 133 -5.40 23.81 -5.28
N THR A 134 -6.23 22.76 -5.33
CA THR A 134 -7.48 22.71 -6.11
C THR A 134 -8.70 22.82 -5.21
N ASP A 135 -9.86 23.18 -5.77
CA ASP A 135 -11.12 23.28 -5.00
C ASP A 135 -11.53 21.93 -4.37
N LEU A 136 -11.24 20.82 -5.05
CA LEU A 136 -11.45 19.48 -4.52
C LEU A 136 -10.48 19.18 -3.37
N SER A 137 -9.18 19.46 -3.54
CA SER A 137 -8.17 19.22 -2.51
C SER A 137 -8.46 20.02 -1.23
N ARG A 138 -8.85 21.30 -1.35
CA ARG A 138 -9.23 22.14 -0.20
C ARG A 138 -10.46 21.60 0.52
N TYR A 139 -11.47 21.15 -0.24
CA TYR A 139 -12.64 20.52 0.35
C TYR A 139 -12.27 19.27 1.13
N VAL A 140 -11.54 18.36 0.50
CA VAL A 140 -11.08 17.10 1.12
C VAL A 140 -10.31 17.40 2.41
N GLN A 141 -9.39 18.37 2.38
CA GLN A 141 -8.63 18.77 3.55
C GLN A 141 -9.54 19.20 4.71
N VAL A 142 -10.49 20.11 4.46
CA VAL A 142 -11.44 20.59 5.47
C VAL A 142 -12.35 19.47 5.96
N ALA A 143 -12.80 18.63 5.03
CA ALA A 143 -13.71 17.54 5.33
C ALA A 143 -13.02 16.49 6.21
N LEU A 144 -11.79 16.09 5.88
CA LEU A 144 -10.97 15.17 6.67
C LEU A 144 -10.55 15.76 8.03
N GLN A 145 -10.28 17.06 8.10
CA GLN A 145 -9.94 17.73 9.37
C GLN A 145 -11.10 17.71 10.37
N ASN A 146 -12.35 17.79 9.88
CA ASN A 146 -13.55 17.78 10.73
C ASN A 146 -14.14 16.39 10.93
N TYR A 147 -13.53 15.35 10.33
CA TYR A 147 -14.09 14.02 10.28
C TYR A 147 -13.62 13.18 11.47
N THR A 148 -14.41 13.18 12.55
CA THR A 148 -14.04 12.54 13.82
C THR A 148 -13.77 11.04 13.69
N ALA A 149 -14.53 10.30 12.89
CA ALA A 149 -14.30 8.86 12.71
C ALA A 149 -12.98 8.56 11.97
N PHE A 150 -12.47 9.47 11.14
CA PHE A 150 -11.11 9.35 10.61
C PHE A 150 -10.07 9.63 11.70
N THR A 151 -10.27 10.68 12.51
CA THR A 151 -9.38 10.98 13.63
C THR A 151 -9.30 9.82 14.61
N ASP A 152 -10.43 9.23 15.01
CA ASP A 152 -10.50 8.07 15.90
C ASP A 152 -9.76 6.85 15.30
N LEU A 153 -9.97 6.60 14.00
CA LEU A 153 -9.29 5.52 13.29
C LEU A 153 -7.78 5.75 13.24
N VAL A 154 -7.34 6.98 12.96
CA VAL A 154 -5.93 7.37 12.95
C VAL A 154 -5.31 7.22 14.34
N GLU A 155 -5.95 7.71 15.39
CA GLU A 155 -5.43 7.60 16.75
C GLU A 155 -5.25 6.13 17.16
N ILE A 156 -6.26 5.29 16.91
CA ILE A 156 -6.19 3.89 17.27
C ILE A 156 -5.16 3.15 16.43
N VAL A 157 -5.19 3.30 15.09
CA VAL A 157 -4.32 2.55 14.18
C VAL A 157 -2.88 3.04 14.22
N LEU A 158 -2.64 4.32 14.48
CA LEU A 158 -1.32 4.93 14.33
C LEU A 158 -0.64 5.32 15.65
N ASN A 159 -1.38 5.75 16.68
CA ASN A 159 -0.78 6.14 17.95
C ASN A 159 -0.71 4.98 18.96
N ASP A 160 -1.81 4.26 19.18
CA ASP A 160 -1.83 3.16 20.17
C ASP A 160 -1.30 1.83 19.62
N THR A 161 -1.43 1.63 18.31
CA THR A 161 -1.19 0.32 17.67
C THR A 161 0.22 0.19 17.09
N CYS A 162 0.88 1.29 16.72
CA CYS A 162 2.04 1.20 15.84
C CYS A 162 3.22 0.46 16.47
N VAL A 163 3.72 0.87 17.63
CA VAL A 163 4.87 0.18 18.24
C VAL A 163 4.47 -1.19 18.74
N ASP A 164 3.45 -1.25 19.61
CA ASP A 164 3.07 -2.47 20.31
C ASP A 164 2.56 -3.58 19.38
N LYS A 165 1.66 -3.26 18.44
CA LYS A 165 1.15 -4.28 17.51
C LYS A 165 2.15 -4.61 16.42
N MET A 166 2.95 -3.64 15.93
CA MET A 166 3.97 -3.98 14.94
C MET A 166 5.00 -4.94 15.52
N GLU A 167 5.44 -4.79 16.78
CA GLU A 167 6.33 -5.76 17.41
C GLU A 167 5.72 -7.19 17.43
N VAL A 168 4.42 -7.32 17.71
CA VAL A 168 3.72 -8.62 17.68
C VAL A 168 3.61 -9.17 16.25
N PHE A 169 3.29 -8.32 15.27
CA PHE A 169 3.25 -8.71 13.85
C PHE A 169 4.62 -9.16 13.35
N LEU A 170 5.69 -8.44 13.69
CA LEU A 170 7.06 -8.81 13.33
C LEU A 170 7.49 -10.13 13.97
N GLN A 171 7.09 -10.37 15.22
CA GLN A 171 7.37 -11.62 15.91
C GLN A 171 6.59 -12.80 15.31
N SER A 172 5.31 -12.60 14.99
CA SER A 172 4.41 -13.64 14.46
C SER A 172 4.70 -13.95 12.99
N GLY A 173 5.03 -12.92 12.21
CA GLY A 173 5.34 -13.01 10.78
C GLY A 173 6.82 -13.21 10.46
N ARG A 174 7.66 -13.48 11.46
CA ARG A 174 9.12 -13.55 11.33
C ARG A 174 9.56 -14.47 10.19
N GLU A 175 8.98 -15.66 10.09
CA GLU A 175 9.33 -16.63 9.03
C GLU A 175 9.02 -16.10 7.63
N ALA A 176 7.91 -15.35 7.47
CA ALA A 176 7.53 -14.76 6.18
C ALA A 176 8.42 -13.56 5.83
N LEU A 177 8.79 -12.75 6.83
CA LEU A 177 9.67 -11.59 6.67
C LEU A 177 11.12 -11.99 6.38
N GLU A 178 11.60 -13.05 7.04
CA GLU A 178 12.95 -13.60 6.87
C GLU A 178 13.04 -14.62 5.72
N ARG A 179 11.92 -14.90 5.03
CA ARG A 179 11.89 -15.84 3.91
C ARG A 179 12.93 -15.45 2.87
N GLN A 180 13.65 -16.45 2.37
CA GLN A 180 14.57 -16.30 1.25
C GLN A 180 14.31 -17.40 0.25
N GLU A 181 13.97 -17.00 -0.97
CA GLU A 181 13.81 -17.91 -2.10
C GLU A 181 14.91 -17.60 -3.11
N LEU A 182 15.69 -18.62 -3.46
CA LEU A 182 16.82 -18.45 -4.36
C LEU A 182 16.34 -18.23 -5.80
N PRO A 183 16.92 -17.26 -6.53
CA PRO A 183 16.56 -17.03 -7.92
C PRO A 183 16.90 -18.22 -8.81
N VAL A 184 15.98 -18.54 -9.72
CA VAL A 184 16.25 -19.42 -10.85
C VAL A 184 16.54 -18.56 -12.06
N ALA A 185 17.79 -18.61 -12.53
CA ALA A 185 18.24 -17.89 -13.73
C ALA A 185 18.33 -18.85 -14.91
N THR A 186 17.67 -18.50 -16.02
CA THR A 186 17.78 -19.21 -17.30
C THR A 186 18.30 -18.26 -18.36
N VAL A 187 19.35 -18.67 -19.06
CA VAL A 187 19.91 -17.93 -20.20
C VAL A 187 19.50 -18.63 -21.49
N PHE A 188 18.93 -17.85 -22.41
CA PHE A 188 18.57 -18.33 -23.74
C PHE A 188 18.83 -17.26 -24.79
N THR A 189 18.78 -17.64 -26.06
CA THR A 189 19.04 -16.74 -27.18
C THR A 189 17.76 -16.38 -27.92
N ARG A 190 17.71 -15.16 -28.45
CA ARG A 190 16.70 -14.71 -29.42
C ARG A 190 17.40 -14.13 -30.63
N MET A 191 16.85 -14.37 -31.83
CA MET A 191 17.37 -13.81 -33.08
C MET A 191 16.36 -12.79 -33.64
N PRO A 192 16.43 -11.51 -33.26
CA PRO A 192 15.55 -10.48 -33.81
C PRO A 192 15.81 -10.21 -35.30
N SER A 193 17.01 -10.50 -35.81
CA SER A 193 17.33 -10.49 -37.25
C SER A 193 18.44 -11.50 -37.56
N PRO A 194 18.69 -11.86 -38.83
CA PRO A 194 19.73 -12.83 -39.19
C PRO A 194 21.16 -12.45 -38.78
N HIS A 195 21.40 -11.17 -38.48
CA HIS A 195 22.72 -10.62 -38.15
C HIS A 195 22.83 -10.23 -36.66
N GLN A 196 21.78 -10.46 -35.87
CA GLN A 196 21.71 -10.04 -34.49
C GLN A 196 21.31 -11.22 -33.61
N LEU A 197 22.20 -11.56 -32.67
CA LEU A 197 21.94 -12.53 -31.62
C LEU A 197 21.77 -11.78 -30.30
N LEU A 198 20.63 -11.96 -29.66
CA LEU A 198 20.33 -11.40 -28.34
C LEU A 198 20.44 -12.51 -27.30
N LEU A 199 21.24 -12.30 -26.26
CA LEU A 199 21.23 -13.12 -25.07
C LEU A 199 20.19 -12.56 -24.10
N VAL A 200 19.31 -13.42 -23.59
CA VAL A 200 18.28 -13.07 -22.61
C VAL A 200 18.53 -13.87 -21.35
N CYS A 201 18.70 -13.16 -20.24
CA CYS A 201 18.72 -13.74 -18.89
C CYS A 201 17.34 -13.52 -18.27
N HIS A 202 16.63 -14.60 -17.97
CA HIS A 202 15.36 -14.57 -17.27
C HIS A 202 15.55 -15.11 -15.85
N VAL A 203 15.22 -14.29 -14.86
CA VAL A 203 15.37 -14.61 -13.44
C VAL A 203 14.01 -14.59 -12.77
N THR A 204 13.64 -15.68 -12.09
CA THR A 204 12.32 -15.83 -11.43
C THR A 204 12.42 -16.65 -10.14
N GLY A 205 11.33 -16.70 -9.38
CA GLY A 205 11.19 -17.53 -8.17
C GLY A 205 12.04 -17.06 -6.98
N PHE A 206 12.33 -15.76 -6.88
CA PHE A 206 13.14 -15.20 -5.82
C PHE A 206 12.32 -14.33 -4.86
N TYR A 207 12.78 -14.27 -3.62
CA TYR A 207 12.29 -13.38 -2.59
C TYR A 207 13.43 -13.12 -1.58
N PRO A 208 13.61 -11.88 -1.06
CA PRO A 208 12.79 -10.68 -1.25
C PRO A 208 12.94 -10.04 -2.64
N ARG A 209 12.10 -9.04 -2.93
CA ARG A 209 12.05 -8.34 -4.23
C ARG A 209 13.40 -7.75 -4.70
N PRO A 210 14.27 -7.16 -3.86
CA PRO A 210 15.54 -6.61 -4.34
C PRO A 210 16.49 -7.70 -4.84
N ILE A 211 16.96 -7.58 -6.10
CA ILE A 211 17.94 -8.48 -6.72
C ILE A 211 18.91 -7.69 -7.59
N SER A 212 20.15 -8.19 -7.71
CA SER A 212 21.14 -7.69 -8.67
C SER A 212 21.44 -8.75 -9.72
N VAL A 213 21.40 -8.37 -10.99
CA VAL A 213 21.67 -9.24 -12.14
C VAL A 213 22.61 -8.51 -13.08
N ALA A 214 23.74 -9.15 -13.39
CA ALA A 214 24.77 -8.57 -14.25
C ALA A 214 25.25 -9.60 -15.28
N TRP A 215 25.61 -9.12 -16.47
CA TRP A 215 26.29 -9.93 -17.47
C TRP A 215 27.80 -9.87 -17.23
N LEU A 216 28.46 -11.02 -17.32
CA LEU A 216 29.92 -11.11 -17.30
C LEU A 216 30.45 -11.44 -18.69
N ARG A 217 31.47 -10.72 -19.13
CA ARG A 217 32.29 -11.05 -20.31
C ARG A 217 33.70 -11.33 -19.84
N ASP A 218 34.18 -12.54 -20.11
CA ASP A 218 35.53 -12.98 -19.71
C ASP A 218 35.78 -12.75 -18.21
N GLY A 219 34.76 -13.05 -17.37
CA GLY A 219 34.81 -12.89 -15.92
C GLY A 219 34.63 -11.45 -15.40
N HIS A 220 34.51 -10.45 -16.27
CA HIS A 220 34.35 -9.05 -15.90
C HIS A 220 32.94 -8.55 -16.16
N GLU A 221 32.39 -7.76 -15.23
CA GLU A 221 31.07 -7.18 -15.37
C GLU A 221 30.99 -6.25 -16.59
N VAL A 222 29.98 -6.47 -17.43
CA VAL A 222 29.72 -5.62 -18.59
C VAL A 222 29.09 -4.32 -18.08
N PRO A 223 29.69 -3.15 -18.35
CA PRO A 223 29.15 -1.89 -17.85
C PRO A 223 27.81 -1.55 -18.51
N PRO A 224 26.95 -0.76 -17.84
CA PRO A 224 25.71 -0.27 -18.41
C PRO A 224 25.95 0.43 -19.76
N GLY A 225 25.10 0.14 -20.74
CA GLY A 225 25.23 0.72 -22.08
C GLY A 225 24.10 0.27 -23.00
N PRO A 226 24.03 0.79 -24.24
CA PRO A 226 22.93 0.54 -25.17
C PRO A 226 22.77 -0.93 -25.58
N ALA A 227 23.79 -1.76 -25.35
CA ALA A 227 23.77 -3.20 -25.60
C ALA A 227 23.13 -4.01 -24.46
N LEU A 228 22.88 -3.39 -23.30
CA LEU A 228 22.24 -4.00 -22.15
C LEU A 228 20.86 -3.38 -21.93
N ASN A 229 19.87 -4.24 -21.71
CA ASN A 229 18.54 -3.82 -21.32
C ASN A 229 18.08 -4.69 -20.16
N THR A 230 17.55 -4.04 -19.11
CA THR A 230 17.04 -4.69 -17.91
C THR A 230 15.58 -4.29 -17.75
N SER A 231 14.68 -5.27 -17.68
CA SER A 231 13.26 -5.02 -17.41
C SER A 231 13.05 -4.66 -15.93
N PRO A 232 11.95 -3.97 -15.58
CA PRO A 232 11.56 -3.85 -14.18
C PRO A 232 11.31 -5.21 -13.54
N ILE A 233 11.48 -5.29 -12.22
CA ILE A 233 11.12 -6.47 -11.42
C ILE A 233 9.61 -6.53 -11.30
N LEU A 234 9.03 -7.66 -11.72
CA LEU A 234 7.59 -7.92 -11.73
C LEU A 234 7.23 -8.96 -10.66
N PRO A 235 6.06 -8.83 -10.00
CA PRO A 235 5.55 -9.88 -9.13
C PRO A 235 5.16 -11.13 -9.95
N ASN A 236 5.29 -12.31 -9.36
CA ASN A 236 4.67 -13.51 -9.89
C ASN A 236 3.17 -13.49 -9.50
N ALA A 237 2.31 -13.90 -10.44
CA ALA A 237 0.87 -14.03 -10.22
C ALA A 237 0.52 -15.32 -9.48
#